data_AF-A0A522X8E8-F1
#
_entry.id   AF-A0A522X8E8-F1
#
_cell.length_a   1.000
_cell.length_b   1.000
_cell.length_c   1.000
_cell.angle_alpha   90.00
_cell.angle_beta   90.00
_cell.angle_gamma   90.00
#
_symmetry.space_group_name_H-M   'P 1'
#
loop_
_entity.id
_entity.type
_entity.pdbx_description
1 polymer ?
#
loop_
_entity_poly.entity_id
_entity_poly.type
_entity_poly.pdbx_seq_one_letter_code
_entity_poly.pdbx_strand_id
1 'polypeptide(L)'
;MKNIQPRSLKCLFASLMLFGLTACATGGIMDKDVYQAHTFSFDTMRDSPNVEVLDYQYSNARHAGVRAERERINMGQTFGGENIYGSLLRGDFLYVKWRVKKPGKLLPEYLGTYEDRVDLRSRLPADITGLRIHFVVRGTQLYIYLVWPYDPKHDYPPGELRGYERQKKVQIYPDQAK
;
A
#
# COMPACT_ATOMS: atom_id res chain seq x y z
N MET A 1 48.90 57.23 -24.14
CA MET A 1 47.74 56.63 -24.83
C MET A 1 48.05 55.16 -25.09
N LYS A 2 47.40 54.22 -24.38
CA LYS A 2 47.56 52.77 -24.59
C LYS A 2 46.21 52.19 -25.02
N ASN A 3 46.16 51.70 -26.25
CA ASN A 3 45.01 51.05 -26.87
C ASN A 3 44.73 49.71 -26.19
N ILE A 4 43.53 49.57 -25.63
CA ILE A 4 43.00 48.30 -25.12
C ILE A 4 42.37 47.57 -26.31
N GLN A 5 42.90 46.39 -26.65
CA GLN A 5 42.41 45.55 -27.74
C GLN A 5 41.09 44.85 -27.36
N PRO A 6 40.07 44.81 -28.26
CA PRO A 6 38.78 44.21 -28.02
C PRO A 6 38.82 42.71 -28.37
N ARG A 7 39.49 41.90 -27.56
CA ARG A 7 39.53 40.44 -27.75
C ARG A 7 38.91 39.63 -26.61
N SER A 8 38.61 40.24 -25.46
CA SER A 8 38.09 39.53 -24.28
C SER A 8 36.57 39.32 -24.26
N LEU A 9 35.81 39.89 -25.21
CA LEU A 9 34.35 39.87 -25.12
C LEU A 9 33.68 38.67 -25.83
N LYS A 10 34.38 37.95 -26.71
CA LYS A 10 33.81 36.83 -27.46
C LYS A 10 33.90 35.48 -26.74
N CYS A 11 34.81 35.33 -25.78
CA CYS A 11 34.95 34.08 -25.01
C CYS A 11 34.00 34.01 -23.81
N LEU A 12 33.49 35.14 -23.32
CA LEU A 12 32.62 35.19 -22.16
C LEU A 12 31.17 34.75 -22.46
N PHE A 13 30.73 34.85 -23.73
CA PHE A 13 29.41 34.37 -24.15
C PHE A 13 29.37 32.86 -24.47
N ALA A 14 30.51 32.23 -24.75
CA ALA A 14 30.58 30.79 -25.03
C ALA A 14 30.54 29.92 -23.76
N SER A 15 30.90 30.48 -22.59
CA SER A 15 30.93 29.75 -21.32
C SER A 15 29.55 29.61 -20.65
N LEU A 16 28.55 30.41 -21.05
CA LEU A 16 27.25 30.44 -20.36
C LEU A 16 26.21 29.47 -20.94
N MET A 17 26.44 28.91 -22.13
CA MET A 17 25.53 27.96 -22.79
C MET A 17 25.82 26.48 -22.48
N LEU A 18 26.84 26.16 -21.68
CA LEU A 18 27.22 24.77 -21.39
C LEU A 18 26.60 24.19 -20.10
N PHE A 19 25.74 24.93 -19.40
CA PHE A 19 25.11 24.50 -18.14
C PHE A 19 23.63 24.09 -18.29
N GLY A 20 23.13 23.92 -19.51
CA GLY A 20 21.69 23.83 -19.79
C GLY A 20 21.07 22.44 -20.06
N LEU A 21 21.77 21.32 -19.88
CA LEU A 21 21.27 20.01 -20.37
C LEU A 21 21.47 18.80 -19.44
N THR A 22 21.42 18.98 -18.12
CA THR A 22 21.37 17.83 -17.18
C THR A 22 20.27 17.97 -16.13
N ALA A 23 19.07 18.33 -16.57
CA ALA A 23 17.86 18.12 -15.78
C ALA A 23 16.88 17.29 -16.60
N CYS A 24 16.21 16.34 -15.94
CA CYS A 24 15.22 15.40 -16.50
C CYS A 24 15.76 14.08 -17.06
N ALA A 25 16.63 13.39 -16.33
CA ALA A 25 16.71 11.92 -16.40
C ALA A 25 16.77 11.29 -15.00
N THR A 26 15.96 11.78 -14.07
CA THR A 26 15.55 10.96 -12.91
C THR A 26 14.43 10.02 -13.36
N GLY A 27 14.73 9.20 -14.38
CA GLY A 27 13.96 7.99 -14.63
C GLY A 27 14.23 7.09 -13.45
N GLY A 28 13.27 7.06 -12.51
CA GLY A 28 13.40 6.39 -11.23
C GLY A 28 13.98 5.00 -11.40
N ILE A 29 15.20 4.80 -10.91
CA ILE A 29 15.69 3.48 -10.62
C ILE A 29 14.69 2.95 -9.59
N MET A 30 13.81 2.06 -10.04
CA MET A 30 13.00 1.24 -9.13
C MET A 30 14.00 0.40 -8.36
N ASP A 31 14.38 0.90 -7.19
CA ASP A 31 15.19 0.14 -6.25
C ASP A 31 14.38 -1.12 -5.92
N LYS A 32 14.85 -2.27 -6.39
CA LYS A 32 14.22 -3.58 -6.17
C LYS A 32 14.11 -3.93 -4.69
N ASP A 33 14.93 -3.30 -3.84
CA ASP A 33 14.89 -3.51 -2.40
C ASP A 33 13.68 -2.74 -1.79
N VAL A 34 13.18 -1.73 -2.51
CA VAL A 34 12.05 -0.88 -2.14
C VAL A 34 10.75 -1.30 -2.85
N TYR A 35 10.82 -1.61 -4.15
CA TYR A 35 9.70 -2.09 -4.96
C TYR A 35 9.82 -3.59 -5.22
N GLN A 36 8.84 -4.35 -4.75
CA GLN A 36 8.83 -5.82 -4.83
C GLN A 36 7.53 -6.30 -5.46
N ALA A 37 7.60 -7.38 -6.24
CA ALA A 37 6.42 -7.95 -6.86
C ALA A 37 5.55 -8.66 -5.81
N HIS A 38 4.47 -8.04 -5.35
CA HIS A 38 3.61 -8.62 -4.30
C HIS A 38 2.15 -8.17 -4.46
N THR A 39 1.27 -8.72 -3.64
CA THR A 39 -0.16 -8.37 -3.64
C THR A 39 -0.57 -7.59 -2.40
N PHE A 40 -1.37 -6.54 -2.59
CA PHE A 40 -2.16 -5.91 -1.53
C PHE A 40 -3.65 -6.21 -1.74
N SER A 41 -4.36 -6.60 -0.68
CA SER A 41 -5.77 -6.97 -0.82
C SER A 41 -6.60 -6.91 0.46
N PHE A 42 -7.92 -6.86 0.27
CA PHE A 42 -8.94 -7.11 1.29
C PHE A 42 -10.27 -7.44 0.58
N ASP A 43 -11.20 -8.07 1.28
CA ASP A 43 -12.55 -8.39 0.77
C ASP A 43 -13.55 -8.36 1.93
N THR A 44 -14.29 -7.26 2.08
CA THR A 44 -15.27 -7.13 3.17
C THR A 44 -16.50 -8.01 2.94
N MET A 45 -16.83 -8.35 1.69
CA MET A 45 -17.98 -9.20 1.40
C MET A 45 -17.74 -10.64 1.89
N ARG A 46 -16.52 -11.13 1.71
CA ARG A 46 -16.13 -12.47 2.14
C ARG A 46 -15.71 -12.53 3.61
N ASP A 47 -14.87 -11.59 4.04
CA ASP A 47 -14.11 -11.69 5.27
C ASP A 47 -14.70 -10.84 6.41
N SER A 48 -15.52 -9.83 6.09
CA SER A 48 -16.02 -8.85 7.06
C SER A 48 -17.41 -8.30 6.70
N PRO A 49 -18.46 -9.15 6.52
CA PRO A 49 -19.74 -8.73 5.92
C PRO A 49 -20.50 -7.64 6.71
N ASN A 50 -20.18 -7.49 7.99
CA ASN A 50 -20.73 -6.45 8.87
C ASN A 50 -19.86 -5.18 8.91
N VAL A 51 -18.86 -5.04 8.06
CA VAL A 51 -17.92 -3.92 8.05
C VAL A 51 -17.99 -3.18 6.72
N GLU A 52 -17.85 -1.86 6.80
CA GLU A 52 -17.62 -1.01 5.64
C GLU A 52 -16.30 -0.28 5.80
N VAL A 53 -15.38 -0.47 4.85
CA VAL A 53 -14.15 0.32 4.77
C VAL A 53 -14.48 1.68 4.16
N LEU A 54 -14.03 2.74 4.81
CA LEU A 54 -14.29 4.14 4.47
C LEU A 54 -13.07 4.82 3.85
N ASP A 55 -11.88 4.39 4.25
CA ASP A 55 -10.60 4.88 3.74
C ASP A 55 -9.54 3.80 3.98
N TYR A 56 -8.55 3.71 3.11
CA TYR A 56 -7.40 2.84 3.29
C TYR A 56 -6.19 3.39 2.55
N GLN A 57 -5.01 3.09 3.06
CA GLN A 57 -3.75 3.40 2.40
C GLN A 57 -2.67 2.40 2.79
N TYR A 58 -2.13 1.71 1.79
CA TYR A 58 -0.96 0.86 1.89
C TYR A 58 0.24 1.61 1.34
N SER A 59 1.21 1.91 2.23
CA SER A 59 2.42 2.70 1.92
C SER A 59 2.17 4.16 1.50
N ASN A 60 3.25 4.90 1.22
CA ASN A 60 3.18 6.24 0.65
C ASN A 60 3.12 6.24 -0.90
N ALA A 61 3.03 5.06 -1.53
CA ALA A 61 2.94 4.96 -2.98
C ALA A 61 1.63 5.56 -3.50
N ARG A 62 1.69 6.12 -4.72
CA ARG A 62 0.53 6.69 -5.43
C ARG A 62 -0.04 5.76 -6.50
N HIS A 63 0.26 4.46 -6.42
CA HIS A 63 -0.29 3.47 -7.34
C HIS A 63 -1.81 3.37 -7.17
N ALA A 64 -2.54 3.08 -8.25
CA ALA A 64 -3.98 2.86 -8.16
C ALA A 64 -4.28 1.61 -7.31
N GLY A 65 -5.33 1.67 -6.49
CA GLY A 65 -5.80 0.55 -5.66
C GLY A 65 -4.95 0.21 -4.43
N VAL A 66 -3.80 0.86 -4.20
CA VAL A 66 -3.10 0.80 -2.89
C VAL A 66 -3.58 1.89 -1.92
N ARG A 67 -4.49 2.76 -2.36
CA ARG A 67 -5.18 3.73 -1.52
C ARG A 67 -6.57 4.03 -2.04
N ALA A 68 -7.47 4.37 -1.14
CA ALA A 68 -8.79 4.87 -1.49
C ALA A 68 -8.69 6.19 -2.27
N GLU A 69 -9.54 6.35 -3.29
CA GLU A 69 -9.61 7.58 -4.08
C GLU A 69 -10.29 8.69 -3.30
N ARG A 70 -9.64 9.87 -3.25
CA ARG A 70 -10.12 11.04 -2.50
C ARG A 70 -11.55 11.44 -2.90
N GLU A 71 -11.87 11.38 -4.18
CA GLU A 71 -13.20 11.71 -4.70
C GLU A 71 -14.27 10.76 -4.17
N ARG A 72 -14.00 9.45 -4.21
CA ARG A 72 -14.89 8.41 -3.68
C ARG A 72 -15.11 8.57 -2.18
N ILE A 73 -14.05 8.89 -1.42
CA ILE A 73 -14.14 9.21 0.01
C ILE A 73 -15.05 10.42 0.24
N ASN A 74 -14.86 11.51 -0.53
CA ASN A 74 -15.66 12.73 -0.40
C ASN A 74 -17.14 12.51 -0.74
N MET A 75 -17.45 11.58 -1.64
CA MET A 75 -18.81 11.14 -1.96
C MET A 75 -19.41 10.18 -0.91
N GLY A 76 -18.67 9.85 0.16
CA GLY A 76 -19.11 8.92 1.20
C GLY A 76 -19.21 7.47 0.73
N GLN A 77 -18.51 7.12 -0.36
CA GLN A 77 -18.47 5.74 -0.84
C GLN A 77 -17.69 4.83 0.11
N THR A 78 -18.06 3.56 0.09
CA THR A 78 -17.37 2.51 0.83
C THR A 78 -16.58 1.62 -0.13
N PHE A 79 -15.61 0.91 0.42
CA PHE A 79 -14.72 0.04 -0.34
C PHE A 79 -14.98 -1.42 0.06
N GLY A 80 -15.45 -2.22 -0.91
CA GLY A 80 -15.80 -3.63 -0.69
C GLY A 80 -14.61 -4.58 -0.77
N GLY A 81 -13.54 -4.18 -1.47
CA GLY A 81 -12.36 -5.00 -1.62
C GLY A 81 -11.39 -4.45 -2.66
N GLU A 82 -10.15 -4.92 -2.58
CA GLU A 82 -9.09 -4.69 -3.55
C GLU A 82 -8.26 -5.96 -3.71
N ASN A 83 -7.65 -6.13 -4.89
CA ASN A 83 -6.75 -7.24 -5.17
C ASN A 83 -5.69 -6.81 -6.19
N ILE A 84 -4.76 -5.97 -5.75
CA ILE A 84 -3.76 -5.37 -6.62
C ILE A 84 -2.47 -6.16 -6.53
N TYR A 85 -2.00 -6.66 -7.67
CA TYR A 85 -0.69 -7.28 -7.82
C TYR A 85 0.19 -6.43 -8.74
N GLY A 86 1.46 -6.28 -8.39
CA GLY A 86 2.43 -5.63 -9.24
C GLY A 86 3.74 -5.36 -8.51
N SER A 87 4.62 -4.59 -9.15
CA SER A 87 5.80 -4.03 -8.50
C SER A 87 5.35 -2.88 -7.59
N LEU A 88 5.06 -3.23 -6.33
CA LEU A 88 4.53 -2.31 -5.34
C LEU A 88 5.62 -1.95 -4.34
N LEU A 89 5.54 -0.74 -3.78
CA LEU A 89 6.38 -0.33 -2.65
C LEU A 89 6.16 -1.29 -1.48
N ARG A 90 7.22 -1.88 -0.92
CA ARG A 90 7.14 -2.62 0.35
C ARG A 90 6.63 -1.66 1.41
N GLY A 91 5.42 -1.88 1.90
CA GLY A 91 4.73 -0.88 2.70
C GLY A 91 5.37 -0.69 4.07
N ASP A 92 5.65 0.57 4.41
CA ASP A 92 6.07 0.96 5.76
C ASP A 92 4.90 1.01 6.73
N PHE A 93 3.68 1.15 6.23
CA PHE A 93 2.46 1.18 7.04
C PHE A 93 1.23 0.72 6.27
N LEU A 94 0.19 0.37 7.02
CA LEU A 94 -1.18 0.24 6.54
C LEU A 94 -2.09 1.13 7.40
N TYR A 95 -2.81 2.04 6.75
CA TYR A 95 -3.92 2.78 7.35
C TYR A 95 -5.24 2.18 6.86
N VAL A 96 -6.19 1.99 7.77
CA VAL A 96 -7.58 1.61 7.44
C VAL A 96 -8.52 2.38 8.34
N LYS A 97 -9.59 2.91 7.77
CA LYS A 97 -10.75 3.47 8.49
C LYS A 97 -11.99 2.69 8.10
N TRP A 98 -12.78 2.28 9.09
CA TRP A 98 -13.96 1.47 8.86
C TRP A 98 -15.08 1.79 9.84
N ARG A 99 -16.29 1.30 9.55
CA ARG A 99 -17.42 1.31 10.48
C ARG A 99 -18.08 -0.06 10.55
N VAL A 100 -18.66 -0.35 11.71
CA VAL A 100 -19.27 -1.67 12.00
C VAL A 100 -20.78 -1.55 11.98
N LYS A 101 -21.44 -2.33 11.13
CA LYS A 101 -22.90 -2.44 11.07
C LYS A 101 -23.43 -3.12 12.31
N LYS A 102 -24.55 -2.62 12.83
CA LYS A 102 -25.32 -3.28 13.86
C LYS A 102 -26.10 -4.44 13.24
N PRO A 103 -25.96 -5.68 13.74
CA PRO A 103 -26.64 -6.83 13.18
C PRO A 103 -28.16 -6.75 13.34
N GLY A 104 -28.89 -7.42 12.45
CA GLY A 104 -30.35 -7.58 12.55
C GLY A 104 -31.19 -6.34 12.24
N LYS A 105 -30.61 -5.33 11.58
CA LYS A 105 -31.31 -4.10 11.17
C LYS A 105 -31.52 -4.07 9.66
N LEU A 106 -32.73 -3.71 9.24
CA LEU A 106 -33.09 -3.53 7.82
C LEU A 106 -32.46 -2.27 7.23
N LEU A 107 -32.27 -1.23 8.04
CA LEU A 107 -31.55 -0.01 7.67
C LEU A 107 -30.16 -0.02 8.32
N PRO A 108 -29.14 0.58 7.69
CA PRO A 108 -27.80 0.61 8.25
C PRO A 108 -27.73 1.47 9.51
N GLU A 109 -27.73 0.82 10.67
CA GLU A 109 -27.27 1.39 11.94
C GLU A 109 -25.81 0.97 12.16
N TYR A 110 -24.98 1.83 12.74
CA TYR A 110 -23.58 1.54 13.01
C TYR A 110 -23.29 1.52 14.51
N LEU A 111 -22.48 0.55 14.96
CA LEU A 111 -21.97 0.48 16.32
C LEU A 111 -20.90 1.54 16.59
N GLY A 112 -20.15 1.91 15.55
CA GLY A 112 -19.09 2.91 15.63
C GLY A 112 -18.26 2.97 14.35
N THR A 113 -17.43 4.02 14.29
CA THR A 113 -16.39 4.22 13.28
C THR A 113 -15.03 4.14 13.98
N TYR A 114 -14.10 3.42 13.38
CA TYR A 114 -12.78 3.12 13.92
C TYR A 114 -11.73 3.37 12.85
N GLU A 115 -10.50 3.61 13.28
CA GLU A 115 -9.36 3.72 12.39
C GLU A 115 -8.10 3.20 13.07
N ASP A 116 -7.18 2.69 12.26
CA ASP A 116 -5.89 2.19 12.71
C ASP A 116 -4.82 2.49 11.66
N ARG A 117 -3.60 2.76 12.14
CA ARG A 117 -2.41 3.00 11.33
C ARG A 117 -1.29 2.14 11.87
N VAL A 118 -1.07 1.01 11.21
CA VAL A 118 -0.12 -0.02 11.63
C VAL A 118 1.23 0.20 10.96
N ASP A 119 2.30 0.29 11.74
CA ASP A 119 3.68 0.24 11.24
C ASP A 119 4.04 -1.19 10.81
N LEU A 120 4.44 -1.35 9.56
CA LEU A 120 4.75 -2.63 8.94
C LEU A 120 6.26 -2.92 8.84
N ARG A 121 7.12 -1.93 9.13
CA ARG A 121 8.57 -2.02 8.86
C ARG A 121 9.23 -3.21 9.55
N SER A 122 8.88 -3.45 10.81
CA SER A 122 9.36 -4.58 11.62
C SER A 122 8.48 -5.83 11.53
N ARG A 123 7.31 -5.74 10.87
CA ARG A 123 6.32 -6.82 10.75
C ARG A 123 6.46 -7.61 9.46
N LEU A 124 6.99 -6.98 8.41
CA LEU A 124 7.22 -7.62 7.12
C LEU A 124 8.65 -8.18 7.03
N PRO A 125 8.83 -9.37 6.45
CA PRO A 125 10.16 -9.83 6.00
C PRO A 125 10.82 -8.81 5.06
N ALA A 126 12.15 -8.93 4.91
CA ALA A 126 12.89 -8.08 3.98
C ALA A 126 12.44 -8.30 2.53
N ASP A 127 12.21 -9.56 2.15
CA ASP A 127 11.67 -9.97 0.85
C ASP A 127 10.25 -10.51 1.00
N ILE A 128 9.30 -9.84 0.36
CA ILE A 128 7.89 -10.21 0.27
C ILE A 128 7.47 -10.56 -1.16
N THR A 129 8.43 -10.83 -2.04
CA THR A 129 8.15 -11.18 -3.44
C THR A 129 7.24 -12.40 -3.52
N GLY A 130 6.18 -12.28 -4.31
CA GLY A 130 5.12 -13.29 -4.48
C GLY A 130 4.17 -13.41 -3.29
N LEU A 131 4.41 -12.71 -2.18
CA LEU A 131 3.54 -12.75 -1.02
C LEU A 131 2.35 -11.80 -1.18
N ARG A 132 1.33 -12.02 -0.36
CA ARG A 132 0.14 -11.20 -0.27
C ARG A 132 0.02 -10.62 1.13
N ILE A 133 -0.10 -9.30 1.19
CA ILE A 133 -0.56 -8.58 2.36
C ILE A 133 -2.08 -8.48 2.25
N HIS A 134 -2.77 -9.07 3.22
CA HIS A 134 -4.22 -9.14 3.25
C HIS A 134 -4.73 -8.67 4.60
N PHE A 135 -5.63 -7.67 4.62
CA PHE A 135 -6.23 -7.23 5.87
C PHE A 135 -7.69 -7.68 5.98
N VAL A 136 -8.12 -7.92 7.22
CA VAL A 136 -9.49 -8.28 7.60
C VAL A 136 -9.89 -7.47 8.81
N VAL A 137 -11.16 -7.10 8.93
CA VAL A 137 -11.67 -6.38 10.09
C VAL A 137 -12.69 -7.24 10.82
N ARG A 138 -12.53 -7.42 12.13
CA ARG A 138 -13.51 -8.09 12.98
C ARG A 138 -13.94 -7.16 14.10
N GLY A 139 -15.15 -6.63 13.99
CA GLY A 139 -15.66 -5.62 14.93
C GLY A 139 -14.75 -4.40 14.97
N THR A 140 -14.18 -4.12 16.13
CA THR A 140 -13.32 -2.95 16.38
C THR A 140 -11.83 -3.22 16.10
N GLN A 141 -11.46 -4.42 15.65
CA GLN A 141 -10.06 -4.82 15.49
C GLN A 141 -9.71 -5.05 14.01
N LEU A 142 -8.61 -4.43 13.58
CA LEU A 142 -7.95 -4.71 12.31
C LEU A 142 -6.99 -5.89 12.48
N TYR A 143 -7.00 -6.81 11.52
CA TYR A 143 -6.07 -7.93 11.41
C TYR A 143 -5.33 -7.83 10.08
N ILE A 144 -4.03 -8.10 10.10
CA ILE A 144 -3.20 -8.12 8.89
C ILE A 144 -2.51 -9.46 8.81
N TYR A 145 -2.58 -10.07 7.63
CA TYR A 145 -1.99 -11.36 7.32
C TYR A 145 -0.98 -11.22 6.19
N LEU A 146 0.14 -11.92 6.33
CA LEU A 146 1.05 -12.23 5.24
C LEU A 146 0.71 -13.64 4.75
N VAL A 147 0.37 -13.77 3.47
CA VAL A 147 -0.09 -15.01 2.86
C VAL A 147 0.85 -15.40 1.72
N TRP A 148 1.30 -16.66 1.72
CA TRP A 148 2.15 -17.20 0.66
C TRP A 148 1.32 -17.72 -0.51
N PRO A 149 1.89 -17.82 -1.71
CA PRO A 149 1.28 -18.53 -2.84
C PRO A 149 0.81 -19.93 -2.46
N TYR A 150 -0.21 -20.43 -3.15
CA TYR A 150 -0.64 -21.81 -3.03
C TYR A 150 0.49 -22.76 -3.46
N ASP A 151 0.81 -23.71 -2.59
CA ASP A 151 1.78 -24.76 -2.85
C ASP A 151 1.06 -26.12 -2.83
N PRO A 152 0.88 -26.79 -3.97
CA PRO A 152 0.19 -28.08 -4.02
C PRO A 152 0.96 -29.20 -3.31
N LYS A 153 2.24 -29.00 -2.97
CA LYS A 153 3.07 -29.99 -2.27
C LYS A 153 2.94 -29.92 -0.76
N HIS A 154 2.36 -28.85 -0.23
CA HIS A 154 2.20 -28.64 1.20
C HIS A 154 0.73 -28.40 1.53
N ASP A 155 0.15 -29.29 2.33
CA ASP A 155 -1.17 -29.08 2.89
C ASP A 155 -1.04 -28.32 4.21
N TYR A 156 -1.44 -27.05 4.19
CA TYR A 156 -1.50 -26.25 5.42
C TYR A 156 -2.86 -26.47 6.07
N PRO A 157 -2.92 -26.61 7.41
CA PRO A 157 -4.19 -26.82 8.09
C PRO A 157 -5.15 -25.67 7.76
N PRO A 158 -6.47 -25.97 7.63
CA PRO A 158 -7.48 -24.94 7.47
C PRO A 158 -7.30 -23.88 8.55
N GLY A 159 -7.20 -22.62 8.15
CA GLY A 159 -7.11 -21.51 9.10
C GLY A 159 -8.33 -20.61 9.00
N GLU A 160 -8.36 -19.59 9.84
CA GLU A 160 -9.53 -18.71 10.00
C GLU A 160 -9.78 -17.77 8.82
N LEU A 161 -8.82 -17.64 7.90
CA LEU A 161 -8.91 -16.75 6.75
C LEU A 161 -9.53 -17.48 5.56
N ARG A 162 -10.76 -17.09 5.20
CA ARG A 162 -11.54 -17.69 4.11
C ARG A 162 -10.87 -17.47 2.76
N GLY A 163 -10.90 -18.48 1.90
CA GLY A 163 -10.27 -18.46 0.58
C GLY A 163 -8.75 -18.67 0.58
N TYR A 164 -8.13 -18.84 1.75
CA TYR A 164 -6.71 -19.12 1.92
C TYR A 164 -6.46 -20.33 2.82
N GLU A 165 -7.44 -21.24 2.92
CA GLU A 165 -7.47 -22.34 3.89
C GLU A 165 -6.22 -23.21 3.77
N ARG A 166 -5.81 -23.53 2.53
CA ARG A 166 -4.67 -24.38 2.19
C ARG A 166 -3.37 -23.62 1.91
N GLN A 167 -3.29 -22.35 2.28
CA GLN A 167 -2.09 -21.54 2.10
C GLN A 167 -1.41 -21.28 3.43
N LYS A 168 -0.07 -21.22 3.40
CA LYS A 168 0.70 -20.67 4.52
C LYS A 168 0.29 -19.23 4.72
N LYS A 169 0.02 -18.89 5.97
CA LYS A 169 -0.43 -17.57 6.39
C LYS A 169 0.08 -17.30 7.80
N VAL A 170 0.48 -16.06 8.03
CA VAL A 170 0.93 -15.59 9.34
C VAL A 170 0.19 -14.29 9.62
N GLN A 171 -0.45 -14.21 10.79
CA GLN A 171 -0.97 -12.94 11.28
C GLN A 171 0.21 -12.08 11.72
N ILE A 172 0.32 -10.88 11.16
CA ILE A 172 1.35 -9.91 11.51
C ILE A 172 0.80 -8.74 12.32
N TYR A 173 -0.53 -8.65 12.50
CA TYR A 173 -1.20 -7.66 13.36
C TYR A 173 -2.61 -8.14 13.76
N PRO A 174 -3.10 -7.91 15.00
CA PRO A 174 -2.36 -7.38 16.15
C PRO A 174 -1.24 -8.31 16.58
N ASP A 175 -0.36 -7.82 17.46
CA ASP A 175 0.68 -8.65 18.08
C ASP A 175 0.02 -9.75 18.91
N GLN A 176 0.47 -10.98 18.72
CA GLN A 176 0.03 -12.11 19.55
C GLN A 176 0.64 -11.95 20.94
N ALA A 177 -0.16 -12.19 21.98
CA ALA A 177 0.37 -12.28 23.33
C ALA A 177 1.43 -13.40 23.36
N LYS A 178 2.61 -13.09 23.88
CA LYS A 178 3.69 -14.07 24.07
C LYS A 178 3.38 -15.01 25.21
#